data_AF-A0A183ERZ5-F1
#
_entry.id   AF-A0A183ERZ5-F1
#
_cell.length_a   1.000
_cell.length_b   1.000
_cell.length_c   1.000
_cell.angle_alpha   90.00
_cell.angle_beta   90.00
_cell.angle_gamma   90.00
#
_symmetry.space_group_name_H-M   'P 1'
#
loop_
_entity.id
_entity.type
_entity.pdbx_description
1 polymer ?
#
loop_
_entity_poly.entity_id
_entity_poly.type
_entity_poly.pdbx_seq_one_letter_code
_entity_poly.pdbx_strand_id
1 'polypeptide(L)'
;LLILQTRRLIDDWCGPSFWSRWFYWQSPTLENRLAGEIQEELKRLLTQNPDHPQSLLDDDLTIVRRNLESKGLKELHNELIRKQWKLIYRKHFLEKQYRTAIECQDFYPHYKRGFDDTEVDCQAVVLFYRVQRMLDLTCNALRQQITNTEQRRLEKEIRDVLDDWAHDMDKKKEYLTGRRVELAEEL
;
A
#
# COMPACT_ATOMS: atom_id res chain seq x y z
N LEU A 1 5.00 -5.76 2.35
CA LEU A 1 5.86 -4.90 3.20
C LEU A 1 5.39 -4.85 4.66
N LEU A 2 4.12 -4.52 4.94
CA LEU A 2 3.57 -4.45 6.31
C LEU A 2 3.62 -5.77 7.09
N ILE A 3 3.36 -6.92 6.44
CA ILE A 3 3.47 -8.25 7.08
C ILE A 3 4.90 -8.49 7.56
N LEU A 4 5.90 -8.21 6.72
CA LEU A 4 7.31 -8.39 7.07
C LEU A 4 7.74 -7.49 8.23
N GLN A 5 7.30 -6.22 8.23
CA GLN A 5 7.55 -5.32 9.36
C GLN A 5 6.92 -5.83 10.65
N THR A 6 5.69 -6.35 10.58
CA THR A 6 5.00 -6.92 11.75
C THR A 6 5.70 -8.18 12.26
N ARG A 7 6.15 -9.05 11.35
CA ARG A 7 6.94 -10.24 11.71
C ARG A 7 8.25 -9.87 12.40
N ARG A 8 9.00 -8.90 11.86
CA ARG A 8 10.22 -8.40 12.51
C ARG A 8 9.96 -7.90 13.93
N LEU A 9 8.93 -7.08 14.11
CA LEU A 9 8.56 -6.62 15.45
C LEU A 9 8.25 -7.79 16.39
N ILE A 10 7.48 -8.78 15.93
CA ILE A 10 7.17 -9.98 16.72
C ILE A 10 8.44 -10.75 17.10
N ASP A 11 9.36 -10.91 16.15
CA ASP A 11 10.64 -11.60 16.34
C ASP A 11 11.54 -10.84 17.32
N ASP A 12 11.61 -9.51 17.22
CA ASP A 12 12.35 -8.65 18.15
C ASP A 12 11.87 -8.84 19.61
N TRP A 13 10.55 -9.01 19.81
CA TRP A 13 9.97 -9.31 21.12
C TRP A 13 10.26 -10.73 21.62
N CYS A 14 10.41 -11.72 20.74
CA CYS A 14 10.75 -13.10 21.10
C CYS A 14 12.27 -13.32 21.29
N GLY A 15 13.08 -12.36 20.85
CA GLY A 15 14.51 -12.43 20.92
C GLY A 15 15.17 -13.26 19.81
N PRO A 16 16.45 -13.66 20.00
CA PRO A 16 17.24 -14.25 18.94
C PRO A 16 16.67 -15.58 18.45
N SER A 17 16.59 -15.70 17.13
CA SER A 17 16.14 -16.93 16.45
C SER A 17 17.02 -18.13 16.81
N PHE A 18 16.54 -19.35 16.55
CA PHE A 18 17.34 -20.58 16.74
C PHE A 18 18.72 -20.50 16.08
N TRP A 19 18.78 -20.03 14.83
CA TRP A 19 20.04 -19.84 14.11
C TRP A 19 20.92 -18.77 14.74
N SER A 20 20.33 -17.67 15.21
CA SER A 20 21.08 -16.61 15.88
C SER A 20 21.70 -17.09 17.19
N ARG A 21 20.99 -17.93 17.94
CA ARG A 21 21.49 -18.55 19.17
C ARG A 21 22.66 -19.49 18.90
N TRP A 22 22.62 -20.24 17.81
CA TRP A 22 23.66 -21.21 17.47
C TRP A 22 24.90 -20.58 16.83
N PHE A 23 24.73 -19.69 15.86
CA PHE A 23 25.85 -19.08 15.14
C PHE A 23 26.50 -17.91 15.89
N TYR A 24 25.71 -17.12 16.63
CA TYR A 24 26.19 -15.91 17.31
C TYR A 24 26.18 -16.05 18.84
N TRP A 25 25.92 -17.24 19.38
CA TRP A 25 25.88 -17.53 20.83
C TRP A 25 24.99 -16.57 21.63
N GLN A 26 23.93 -16.06 21.00
CA GLN A 26 22.98 -15.16 21.65
C GLN A 26 22.01 -15.97 22.52
N SER A 27 21.54 -15.38 23.62
CA SER A 27 20.53 -16.01 24.48
C SER A 27 19.31 -15.09 24.65
N PRO A 28 18.08 -15.66 24.66
CA PRO A 28 16.88 -14.87 24.89
C PRO A 28 16.79 -14.45 26.35
N THR A 29 16.46 -13.19 26.59
CA THR A 29 16.20 -12.63 27.91
C THR A 29 14.95 -13.26 28.53
N LEU A 30 14.74 -13.04 29.84
CA LEU A 30 13.53 -13.49 30.52
C LEU A 30 12.26 -12.88 29.89
N GLU A 31 12.32 -11.58 29.58
CA GLU A 31 11.23 -10.85 28.91
C GLU A 31 10.91 -11.44 27.54
N ASN A 32 11.93 -11.82 26.77
CA ASN A 32 11.76 -12.41 25.45
C ASN A 32 11.06 -13.78 25.53
N ARG A 33 11.43 -14.62 26.51
CA ARG A 33 10.76 -15.90 26.73
C ARG A 33 9.32 -15.71 27.16
N LEU A 34 9.07 -14.78 28.07
CA LEU A 34 7.75 -14.45 28.56
C LEU A 34 6.85 -13.90 27.45
N ALA A 35 7.36 -13.00 26.61
CA ALA A 35 6.66 -12.51 25.43
C ALA A 35 6.34 -13.65 24.45
N GLY A 36 7.29 -14.57 24.22
CA GLY A 36 7.07 -15.76 23.41
C GLY A 36 5.92 -16.64 23.92
N GLU A 37 5.88 -16.95 25.21
CA GLU A 37 4.81 -17.75 25.82
C GLU A 37 3.43 -17.08 25.72
N ILE A 38 3.36 -15.76 25.94
CA ILE A 38 2.14 -14.98 25.75
C ILE A 38 1.71 -15.05 24.28
N GLN A 39 2.63 -14.80 23.35
CA GLN A 39 2.33 -14.80 21.92
C GLN A 39 1.85 -16.16 21.43
N GLU A 40 2.43 -17.26 21.89
CA GLU A 40 1.96 -18.61 21.56
C GLU A 40 0.54 -18.87 22.06
N GLU A 41 0.21 -18.43 23.27
CA GLU A 41 -1.15 -18.57 23.80
C GLU A 41 -2.17 -17.74 22.99
N LEU A 42 -1.81 -16.52 22.61
CA LEU A 42 -2.66 -15.65 21.78
C LEU A 42 -2.82 -16.17 20.35
N LYS A 43 -1.79 -16.82 19.77
CA LYS A 43 -1.90 -17.49 18.47
C LYS A 43 -2.87 -18.68 18.53
N ARG A 44 -2.87 -19.45 19.63
CA ARG A 44 -3.83 -20.54 19.82
C ARG A 44 -5.26 -20.04 19.87
N LEU A 45 -5.49 -18.93 20.57
CA LEU A 45 -6.80 -18.28 20.62
C LEU A 45 -7.30 -17.93 19.20
N LEU A 46 -6.45 -17.35 18.35
CA LEU A 46 -6.80 -17.05 16.96
C LEU A 46 -6.95 -18.30 16.07
N THR A 47 -6.26 -19.38 16.40
CA THR A 47 -6.41 -20.66 15.70
C THR A 47 -7.76 -21.29 16.01
N GLN A 48 -8.23 -21.17 17.26
CA GLN A 48 -9.56 -21.65 17.70
C GLN A 48 -10.69 -20.74 17.23
N ASN A 49 -10.45 -19.42 17.18
CA ASN A 49 -11.39 -18.42 16.72
C ASN A 49 -10.76 -17.51 15.65
N PRO A 50 -10.77 -17.94 14.37
CA PRO A 50 -10.18 -17.16 13.27
C PRO A 50 -10.86 -15.80 13.01
N ASP A 51 -12.13 -15.66 13.41
CA ASP A 51 -12.95 -14.46 13.21
C ASP A 51 -13.03 -13.58 14.47
N HIS A 52 -12.10 -13.78 15.40
CA HIS A 52 -12.02 -13.01 16.62
C HIS A 52 -11.93 -11.48 16.34
N PRO A 53 -12.59 -10.63 17.16
CA PRO A 53 -12.51 -9.18 17.03
C PRO A 53 -11.11 -8.63 17.32
N GLN A 54 -10.82 -7.40 16.88
CA GLN A 54 -9.52 -6.77 17.14
C GLN A 54 -9.26 -6.49 18.62
N SER A 55 -10.30 -6.21 19.40
CA SER A 55 -10.17 -6.02 20.84
C SER A 55 -10.09 -7.37 21.56
N LEU A 56 -9.07 -7.55 22.40
CA LEU A 56 -9.04 -8.67 23.33
C LEU A 56 -10.12 -8.47 24.39
N LEU A 57 -11.14 -9.32 24.39
CA LEU A 57 -12.24 -9.26 25.34
C LEU A 57 -11.73 -9.60 26.75
N ASP A 58 -12.45 -9.15 27.78
CA ASP A 58 -12.02 -9.36 29.17
C ASP A 58 -12.10 -10.83 29.60
N ASP A 59 -13.05 -11.58 29.04
CA ASP A 59 -13.16 -13.03 29.24
C ASP A 59 -11.95 -13.76 28.63
N ASP A 60 -11.59 -13.42 27.39
CA ASP A 60 -10.40 -13.96 26.71
C ASP A 60 -9.12 -13.64 27.47
N LEU A 61 -9.00 -12.40 27.95
CA LEU A 61 -7.87 -11.99 28.78
C LEU A 61 -7.78 -12.84 30.05
N THR A 62 -8.92 -13.13 30.69
CA THR A 62 -8.99 -13.97 31.88
C THR A 62 -8.57 -15.41 31.58
N ILE A 63 -9.01 -15.97 30.45
CA ILE A 63 -8.65 -17.32 29.99
C ILE A 63 -7.15 -17.40 29.70
N VAL A 64 -6.63 -16.48 28.88
CA VAL A 64 -5.21 -16.42 28.52
C VAL A 64 -4.34 -16.30 29.77
N ARG A 65 -4.74 -15.45 30.73
CA ARG A 65 -4.02 -15.30 32.00
C ARG A 65 -4.00 -16.61 32.80
N ARG A 66 -5.14 -17.28 32.98
CA ARG A 66 -5.21 -18.57 33.68
C ARG A 66 -4.34 -19.64 33.00
N ASN A 67 -4.31 -19.66 31.67
CA ASN A 67 -3.47 -20.60 30.92
C ASN A 67 -1.97 -20.31 31.06
N LEU A 68 -1.58 -19.05 31.21
CA LEU A 68 -0.20 -18.68 31.46
C LEU A 68 0.22 -18.97 32.92
N GLU A 69 -0.69 -18.73 33.87
CA GLU A 69 -0.49 -19.07 35.29
C GLU A 69 -0.33 -20.58 35.49
N SER A 70 -1.07 -21.41 34.74
CA SER A 70 -0.93 -22.88 34.78
C SER A 70 0.40 -23.38 34.20
N LYS A 71 1.04 -22.61 33.31
CA LYS A 71 2.42 -22.83 32.83
C LYS A 71 3.50 -22.35 33.83
N GLY A 72 3.09 -21.83 34.99
CA GLY A 72 4.00 -21.34 36.04
C GLY A 72 4.40 -19.88 35.90
N LEU A 73 3.83 -19.13 34.94
CA LEU A 73 4.06 -17.69 34.79
C LEU A 73 3.11 -16.92 35.72
N LYS A 74 3.58 -16.61 36.92
CA LYS A 74 2.83 -15.83 37.92
C LYS A 74 3.14 -14.34 37.77
N GLU A 75 2.20 -13.48 38.19
CA GLU A 75 2.34 -12.00 38.20
C GLU A 75 2.44 -11.32 36.83
N LEU A 76 1.62 -11.76 35.87
CA LEU A 76 1.56 -11.13 34.56
C LEU A 76 0.71 -9.84 34.58
N HIS A 77 1.30 -8.74 34.10
CA HIS A 77 0.58 -7.49 33.90
C HIS A 77 -0.31 -7.57 32.67
N ASN A 78 -1.60 -7.25 32.84
CA ASN A 78 -2.60 -7.33 31.77
C ASN A 78 -2.23 -6.46 30.55
N GLU A 79 -1.54 -5.33 30.76
CA GLU A 79 -1.10 -4.46 29.66
C GLU A 79 -0.09 -5.14 28.74
N LEU A 80 0.77 -6.02 29.27
CA LEU A 80 1.73 -6.75 28.46
C LEU A 80 1.01 -7.74 27.54
N ILE A 81 0.02 -8.47 28.05
CA ILE A 81 -0.82 -9.37 27.25
C ILE A 81 -1.53 -8.59 26.15
N ARG A 82 -2.14 -7.45 26.49
CA ARG A 82 -2.81 -6.57 25.51
C ARG A 82 -1.84 -5.99 24.48
N LYS A 83 -0.60 -5.69 24.87
CA LYS A 83 0.46 -5.21 23.96
C LYS A 83 0.86 -6.31 22.97
N GLN A 84 1.09 -7.53 23.44
CA GLN A 84 1.41 -8.67 22.57
C GLN A 84 0.23 -9.02 21.66
N TRP A 85 -1.01 -8.92 22.15
CA TRP A 85 -2.22 -9.12 21.36
C TRP A 85 -2.28 -8.21 20.14
N LYS A 86 -1.99 -6.91 20.27
CA LYS A 86 -1.97 -5.99 19.14
C LYS A 86 -1.02 -6.45 18.02
N LEU A 87 0.13 -7.04 18.37
CA LEU A 87 1.10 -7.54 17.40
C LEU A 87 0.61 -8.81 16.71
N ILE A 88 0.16 -9.78 17.51
CA ILE A 88 -0.32 -11.08 17.02
C ILE A 88 -1.58 -10.93 16.17
N TYR A 89 -2.55 -10.13 16.64
CA TYR A 89 -3.75 -9.83 15.87
C TYR A 89 -3.42 -9.09 14.58
N ARG A 90 -2.53 -8.09 14.62
CA ARG A 90 -2.11 -7.38 13.39
C ARG A 90 -1.52 -8.33 12.36
N LYS A 91 -0.68 -9.28 12.78
CA LYS A 91 -0.14 -10.30 11.86
C LYS A 91 -1.27 -11.14 11.26
N HIS A 92 -2.14 -11.70 12.10
CA HIS A 92 -3.29 -12.52 11.68
C HIS A 92 -4.21 -11.78 10.71
N PHE A 93 -4.60 -10.56 11.06
CA PHE A 93 -5.44 -9.71 10.22
C PHE A 93 -4.80 -9.47 8.85
N LEU A 94 -3.51 -9.08 8.81
CA LEU A 94 -2.83 -8.82 7.54
C LEU A 94 -2.68 -10.09 6.69
N GLU A 95 -2.40 -11.24 7.31
CA GLU A 95 -2.30 -12.52 6.61
C GLU A 95 -3.67 -12.96 6.06
N LYS A 96 -4.75 -12.77 6.84
CA LYS A 96 -6.14 -13.01 6.39
C LYS A 96 -6.49 -12.11 5.19
N GLN A 97 -6.26 -10.81 5.29
CA GLN A 97 -6.52 -9.86 4.20
C GLN A 97 -5.71 -10.16 2.94
N TYR A 98 -4.45 -10.56 3.11
CA TYR A 98 -3.59 -10.95 1.99
C TYR A 98 -4.12 -12.21 1.29
N ARG A 99 -4.56 -13.21 2.07
CA ARG A 99 -5.16 -14.43 1.51
C ARG A 99 -6.45 -14.11 0.74
N THR A 100 -7.35 -13.32 1.33
CA THR A 100 -8.58 -12.88 0.65
C THR A 100 -8.26 -12.13 -0.65
N ALA A 101 -7.24 -11.27 -0.65
CA ALA A 101 -6.83 -10.57 -1.87
C ALA A 101 -6.33 -11.52 -2.97
N ILE A 102 -5.59 -12.57 -2.62
CA ILE A 102 -5.16 -13.60 -3.57
C ILE A 102 -6.37 -14.37 -4.10
N GLU A 103 -7.25 -14.86 -3.22
CA GLU A 103 -8.45 -15.59 -3.60
C GLU A 103 -9.31 -14.76 -4.58
N CYS A 104 -9.53 -13.48 -4.27
CA CYS A 104 -10.27 -12.57 -5.13
C CYS A 104 -9.65 -12.35 -6.51
N GLN A 105 -8.33 -12.46 -6.66
CA GLN A 105 -7.67 -12.38 -7.96
C GLN A 105 -8.10 -13.55 -8.85
N ASP A 106 -8.19 -14.76 -8.29
CA ASP A 106 -8.57 -15.97 -9.01
C ASP A 106 -10.07 -15.95 -9.41
N PHE A 107 -10.92 -15.30 -8.61
CA PHE A 107 -12.36 -15.15 -8.89
C PHE A 107 -12.72 -13.97 -9.81
N TYR A 108 -11.77 -13.09 -10.15
CA TYR A 108 -12.02 -11.92 -11.01
C TYR A 108 -12.70 -12.23 -12.36
N PRO A 109 -12.36 -13.33 -13.08
CA PRO A 109 -13.04 -13.68 -14.33
C PRO A 109 -14.52 -14.03 -14.14
N HIS A 110 -14.89 -14.62 -12.98
CA HIS A 110 -16.26 -14.97 -12.64
C HIS A 110 -17.08 -13.72 -12.31
N TYR A 111 -16.49 -12.79 -11.53
CA TYR A 111 -17.10 -11.50 -11.24
C TYR A 111 -17.42 -10.71 -12.52
N LYS A 112 -16.51 -10.69 -13.50
CA LYS A 112 -16.74 -10.01 -14.80
C LYS A 112 -17.93 -10.57 -15.60
N ARG A 113 -18.33 -11.82 -15.33
CA ARG A 113 -19.44 -12.51 -15.99
C ARG A 113 -20.77 -12.39 -15.24
N GLY A 114 -20.81 -11.67 -14.11
CA GLY A 114 -22.02 -11.47 -13.32
C GLY A 114 -22.42 -12.65 -12.44
N PHE A 115 -21.47 -13.54 -12.09
CA PHE A 115 -21.70 -14.53 -11.04
C PHE A 115 -21.64 -13.86 -9.67
N ASP A 116 -22.78 -13.83 -8.98
CA ASP A 116 -22.97 -13.21 -7.66
C ASP A 116 -22.94 -14.23 -6.51
N ASP A 117 -22.69 -15.51 -6.83
CA ASP A 117 -22.79 -16.66 -5.92
C ASP A 117 -21.42 -17.05 -5.33
N THR A 118 -20.55 -16.07 -5.05
CA THR A 118 -19.22 -16.34 -4.50
C THR A 118 -19.23 -16.19 -2.98
N GLU A 119 -18.90 -17.28 -2.27
CA GLU A 119 -18.63 -17.30 -0.82
C GLU A 119 -17.50 -16.33 -0.38
N VAL A 120 -16.73 -15.80 -1.34
CA VAL A 120 -15.59 -14.92 -1.09
C VAL A 120 -16.00 -13.44 -1.20
N ASP A 121 -15.88 -12.70 -0.10
CA ASP A 121 -16.11 -11.25 -0.07
C ASP A 121 -14.93 -10.46 -0.67
N CYS A 122 -15.09 -10.04 -1.92
CA CYS A 122 -14.10 -9.25 -2.65
C CYS A 122 -14.39 -7.74 -2.68
N GLN A 123 -15.33 -7.24 -1.87
CA GLN A 123 -15.77 -5.84 -1.93
C GLN A 123 -14.61 -4.85 -1.75
N ALA A 124 -13.71 -5.10 -0.79
CA ALA A 124 -12.55 -4.24 -0.54
C ALA A 124 -11.60 -4.18 -1.75
N VAL A 125 -11.30 -5.32 -2.38
CA VAL A 125 -10.43 -5.39 -3.57
C VAL A 125 -11.05 -4.62 -4.74
N VAL A 126 -12.35 -4.80 -4.97
CA VAL A 126 -13.11 -4.09 -6.02
C VAL A 126 -13.11 -2.58 -5.76
N LEU A 127 -13.29 -2.15 -4.51
CA LEU A 127 -13.23 -0.74 -4.13
C LEU A 127 -11.86 -0.13 -4.49
N PHE A 128 -10.76 -0.75 -4.04
CA PHE A 128 -9.42 -0.24 -4.32
C PHE A 128 -9.08 -0.24 -5.81
N TYR A 129 -9.52 -1.25 -6.55
CA TYR A 129 -9.40 -1.27 -8.02
C TYR A 129 -10.13 -0.09 -8.67
N ARG A 130 -11.37 0.19 -8.25
CA ARG A 130 -12.17 1.33 -8.76
C ARG A 130 -11.50 2.67 -8.43
N VAL A 131 -11.00 2.83 -7.22
CA VAL A 131 -10.28 4.04 -6.79
C VAL A 131 -9.00 4.24 -7.60
N GLN A 132 -8.20 3.18 -7.77
CA GLN A 132 -6.99 3.25 -8.60
C GLN A 132 -7.32 3.65 -10.04
N ARG A 133 -8.31 3.01 -10.65
CA ARG A 133 -8.74 3.33 -12.02
C ARG A 133 -9.25 4.77 -12.13
N MET A 134 -10.00 5.26 -11.13
CA MET A 134 -10.44 6.65 -11.09
C MET A 134 -9.23 7.60 -11.06
N LEU A 135 -8.26 7.34 -10.20
CA LEU A 135 -7.03 8.14 -10.10
C LEU A 135 -6.25 8.16 -11.41
N ASP A 136 -6.07 7.00 -12.06
CA ASP A 136 -5.35 6.90 -13.33
C ASP A 136 -6.03 7.73 -14.44
N LEU A 137 -7.37 7.65 -14.53
CA LEU A 137 -8.14 8.44 -15.48
C LEU A 137 -8.04 9.95 -15.18
N THR A 138 -8.14 10.34 -13.91
CA THR A 138 -7.99 11.74 -13.51
C THR A 138 -6.59 12.28 -13.81
N CYS A 139 -5.53 11.52 -13.50
CA CYS A 139 -4.16 11.90 -13.82
C CYS A 139 -3.95 12.08 -15.33
N ASN A 140 -4.49 11.18 -16.15
CA ASN A 140 -4.41 11.28 -17.60
C ASN A 140 -5.17 12.49 -18.15
N ALA A 141 -6.38 12.75 -17.65
CA ALA A 141 -7.18 13.90 -18.02
C ALA A 141 -6.46 15.22 -17.66
N LEU A 142 -5.91 15.32 -16.44
CA LEU A 142 -5.13 16.47 -16.00
C LEU A 142 -3.89 16.69 -16.87
N ARG A 143 -3.17 15.62 -17.20
CA ARG A 143 -2.01 15.70 -18.09
C ARG A 143 -2.40 16.24 -19.46
N GLN A 144 -3.48 15.73 -20.04
CA GLN A 144 -3.99 16.20 -21.33
C GLN A 144 -4.45 17.67 -21.27
N GLN A 145 -5.11 18.06 -20.18
CA GLN A 145 -5.54 19.44 -19.97
C GLN A 145 -4.36 20.41 -19.88
N ILE A 146 -3.30 20.06 -19.15
CA ILE A 146 -2.09 20.88 -19.04
C ILE A 146 -1.41 20.99 -20.42
N THR A 147 -1.17 19.87 -21.09
CA THR A 147 -0.52 19.87 -22.41
C THR A 147 -1.30 20.72 -23.42
N ASN A 148 -2.62 20.58 -23.48
CA ASN A 148 -3.45 21.35 -24.40
C ASN A 148 -3.44 22.86 -24.07
N THR A 149 -3.43 23.21 -22.80
CA THR A 149 -3.36 24.62 -22.35
C THR A 149 -2.03 25.25 -22.74
N GLU A 150 -0.91 24.56 -22.45
CA GLU A 150 0.43 25.05 -22.79
C GLU A 150 0.67 25.09 -24.29
N GLN A 151 0.16 24.12 -25.05
CA GLN A 151 0.24 24.14 -26.52
C GLN A 151 -0.46 25.38 -27.09
N ARG A 152 -1.70 25.66 -26.66
CA ARG A 152 -2.45 26.84 -27.12
C ARG A 152 -1.76 28.15 -26.74
N ARG A 153 -1.17 28.20 -25.55
CA ARG A 153 -0.41 29.36 -25.09
C ARG A 153 0.82 29.58 -25.98
N LEU A 154 1.61 28.54 -26.23
CA LEU A 154 2.79 28.61 -27.09
C LEU A 154 2.42 28.99 -28.53
N GLU A 155 1.35 28.41 -29.09
CA GLU A 155 0.85 28.77 -30.43
C GLU A 155 0.47 30.25 -30.51
N LYS A 156 -0.12 30.81 -29.44
CA LYS A 156 -0.42 32.24 -29.36
C LYS A 156 0.84 33.09 -29.29
N GLU A 157 1.78 32.76 -28.41
CA GLU A 157 3.05 33.50 -28.27
C GLU A 157 3.85 33.48 -29.59
N ILE A 158 3.92 32.34 -30.29
CA ILE A 158 4.57 32.24 -31.60
C ILE A 158 3.85 33.12 -32.63
N ARG A 159 2.52 33.09 -32.67
CA ARG A 159 1.75 33.92 -33.59
C ARG A 159 1.99 35.40 -33.35
N ASP A 160 1.92 35.84 -32.10
CA ASP A 160 2.14 37.24 -31.72
C ASP A 160 3.54 37.70 -32.16
N VAL A 161 4.59 36.89 -31.95
CA VAL A 161 5.96 37.19 -32.43
C VAL A 161 6.06 37.24 -33.95
N LEU A 162 5.42 36.29 -34.66
CA LEU A 162 5.42 36.29 -36.12
C LEU A 162 4.67 37.49 -36.70
N ASP A 163 3.56 37.90 -36.07
CA ASP A 163 2.80 39.08 -36.44
C ASP A 163 3.66 40.34 -36.22
N ASP A 164 4.38 40.45 -35.10
CA ASP A 164 5.32 41.56 -34.86
C ASP A 164 6.43 41.61 -35.92
N TRP A 165 7.05 40.46 -36.25
CA TRP A 165 8.07 40.37 -37.30
C TRP A 165 7.51 40.69 -38.68
N ALA A 166 6.23 40.38 -38.93
CA ALA A 166 5.58 40.77 -40.16
C ALA A 166 5.42 42.30 -40.28
N HIS A 167 5.50 43.08 -39.21
CA HIS A 167 5.48 44.54 -39.29
C HIS A 167 6.89 45.16 -39.41
N ASP A 168 7.93 44.38 -39.15
CA ASP A 168 9.34 44.80 -39.28
C ASP A 168 9.90 44.45 -40.67
N MET A 169 10.18 45.49 -41.46
CA MET A 169 10.67 45.34 -42.84
C MET A 169 12.10 44.79 -42.92
N ASP A 170 12.93 45.02 -41.90
CA ASP A 170 14.31 44.51 -41.87
C ASP A 170 14.30 43.02 -41.53
N LYS A 171 13.47 42.61 -40.56
CA LYS A 171 13.25 41.20 -40.21
C LYS A 171 12.59 40.40 -41.33
N LYS A 172 11.64 41.00 -42.05
CA LYS A 172 11.04 40.40 -43.26
C LYS A 172 12.09 40.12 -44.33
N LYS A 173 12.97 41.08 -44.63
CA LYS A 173 14.05 40.89 -45.61
C LYS A 173 15.08 39.85 -45.17
N GLU A 174 15.37 39.78 -43.87
CA GLU A 174 16.31 38.80 -43.29
C GLU A 174 15.78 37.35 -43.40
N TYR A 175 14.48 37.13 -43.13
CA TYR A 175 13.91 35.79 -43.00
C TYR A 175 13.06 35.31 -44.18
N LEU A 176 12.46 36.20 -44.97
CA LEU A 176 11.72 35.85 -46.19
C LEU A 176 12.63 35.90 -47.42
N THR A 177 13.74 35.17 -47.38
CA THR A 177 14.65 35.03 -48.53
C THR A 177 14.34 33.75 -49.32
N GLY A 178 14.22 33.85 -50.64
CA GLY A 178 14.08 32.68 -51.50
C GLY A 178 13.72 33.03 -52.95
N ARG A 179 13.93 32.06 -53.84
CA ARG A 179 13.80 32.23 -55.30
C ARG A 179 12.46 32.81 -55.77
N ARG A 180 11.37 32.58 -55.03
CA ARG A 180 10.03 33.13 -55.34
C ARG A 180 9.85 34.59 -54.91
N VAL A 181 10.61 35.05 -53.92
CA VAL A 181 10.60 36.45 -53.44
C VAL A 181 11.46 37.29 -54.37
N GLU A 182 12.64 36.79 -54.76
CA GLU A 182 13.50 37.42 -55.77
C GLU A 182 12.76 37.61 -57.11
N LEU A 183 12.07 36.57 -57.60
CA LEU A 183 11.24 36.64 -58.81
C LEU A 183 10.07 37.62 -58.71
N ALA A 184 9.60 37.94 -57.50
CA ALA A 184 8.51 38.90 -57.29
C ALA A 184 9.03 40.35 -57.12
N GLU A 185 10.29 40.55 -56.75
CA GLU A 185 10.95 41.87 -56.74
C GLU A 185 11.44 42.29 -58.14
N GLU A 186 11.64 41.34 -59.06
CA GLU A 186 12.01 41.59 -60.46
C GLU A 186 10.83 41.97 -61.39
N LEU A 187 9.59 41.88 -60.91
CA LEU A 187 8.34 42.27 -61.61
C LEU A 187 7.86 43.66 -61.19
#